data_AF-A0A1J3CDF2-F1
#
_entry.id   AF-A0A1J3CDF2-F1
#
_cell.length_a   1.000
_cell.length_b   1.000
_cell.length_c   1.000
_cell.angle_alpha   90.00
_cell.angle_beta   90.00
_cell.angle_gamma   90.00
#
_symmetry.space_group_name_H-M   'P 1'
#
loop_
_entity.id
_entity.type
_entity.pdbx_description
1 polymer ?
#
loop_
_entity_poly.entity_id
_entity_poly.type
_entity_poly.pdbx_seq_one_letter_code
_entity_poly.pdbx_strand_id
1 'polypeptide(L)'
;MIERYMIGDFFDLIDIDSFGSDSAFLRDAFNALRLGGLLYLTSTDGYSSGGHRPYNSLAAYGAFIRPMPFGNEIGLRMLIGGAVREAALLGYHVTPLFSYYSYHGPVFRVLLRVHRGKLHEDRNYGFVTFCHLCGHSHTVRWDELGLMGCPCSDTKASSSLVVSGPMWLGPLH
;
A
#
# COMPACT_ATOMS: atom_id res chain seq x y z
N MET A 1 -10.75 -1.91 -24.38
CA MET A 1 -11.06 -2.52 -23.06
C MET A 1 -12.25 -3.48 -23.13
N ILE A 2 -13.43 -3.05 -23.62
CA ILE A 2 -14.61 -3.93 -23.85
C ILE A 2 -14.28 -5.08 -24.84
N GLU A 3 -13.46 -4.80 -25.84
CA GLU A 3 -13.07 -5.77 -26.88
C GLU A 3 -12.30 -6.97 -26.32
N ARG A 4 -11.37 -6.77 -25.37
CA ARG A 4 -10.64 -7.89 -24.72
C ARG A 4 -11.55 -8.73 -23.83
N TYR A 5 -12.50 -8.10 -23.13
CA TYR A 5 -13.51 -8.82 -22.36
C TYR A 5 -14.37 -9.72 -23.26
N MET A 6 -14.65 -9.28 -24.50
CA MET A 6 -15.43 -10.04 -25.47
C MET A 6 -14.62 -11.15 -26.16
N ILE A 7 -13.30 -10.98 -26.30
CA ILE A 7 -12.39 -11.98 -26.89
C ILE A 7 -11.95 -13.03 -25.85
N GLY A 8 -11.99 -12.70 -24.54
CA GLY A 8 -11.61 -13.62 -23.46
C GLY A 8 -10.10 -13.75 -23.25
N ASP A 9 -9.29 -12.92 -23.91
CA ASP A 9 -7.82 -12.91 -23.79
C ASP A 9 -7.37 -12.14 -22.55
N PHE A 10 -7.21 -12.88 -21.46
CA PHE A 10 -6.68 -12.41 -20.18
C PHE A 10 -5.30 -13.00 -19.89
N PHE A 11 -4.48 -12.27 -19.13
CA PHE A 11 -3.18 -12.76 -18.70
C PHE A 11 -3.26 -13.51 -17.36
N ASP A 12 -2.50 -14.59 -17.21
CA ASP A 12 -2.34 -15.29 -15.92
C ASP A 12 -1.45 -14.52 -14.94
N LEU A 13 -0.46 -13.81 -15.46
CA LEU A 13 0.51 -13.01 -14.73
C LEU A 13 0.74 -11.70 -15.48
N ILE A 14 0.72 -10.58 -14.76
CA ILE A 14 1.17 -9.28 -15.25
C ILE A 14 2.27 -8.79 -14.31
N ASP A 15 3.43 -8.43 -14.87
CA ASP A 15 4.52 -7.76 -14.14
C ASP A 15 4.56 -6.28 -14.57
N ILE A 16 4.37 -5.38 -13.61
CA ILE A 16 4.47 -3.94 -13.79
C ILE A 16 5.80 -3.49 -13.19
N ASP A 17 6.77 -3.25 -14.06
CA ASP A 17 8.09 -2.75 -13.69
C ASP A 17 8.25 -1.29 -14.11
N SER A 18 7.67 -0.37 -13.33
CA SER A 18 7.73 1.07 -13.57
C SER A 18 8.82 1.75 -12.72
N PHE A 19 9.40 2.83 -13.25
CA PHE A 19 10.30 3.69 -12.51
C PHE A 19 9.52 4.63 -11.58
N GLY A 20 9.98 4.74 -10.33
CA GLY A 20 9.45 5.66 -9.34
C GLY A 20 8.14 5.19 -8.72
N SER A 21 7.14 6.06 -8.75
CA SER A 21 5.85 5.89 -8.06
C SER A 21 4.65 5.92 -9.01
N ASP A 22 4.82 5.56 -10.28
CA ASP A 22 3.73 5.61 -11.25
C ASP A 22 2.72 4.48 -11.02
N SER A 23 1.50 4.85 -10.60
CA SER A 23 0.39 3.95 -10.31
C SER A 23 -0.69 3.93 -11.40
N ALA A 24 -0.54 4.71 -12.47
CA ALA A 24 -1.56 4.85 -13.52
C ALA A 24 -1.92 3.51 -14.18
N PHE A 25 -0.97 2.55 -14.19
CA PHE A 25 -1.11 1.25 -14.82
C PHE A 25 -1.97 0.24 -14.04
N LEU A 26 -2.23 0.47 -12.75
CA LEU A 26 -2.90 -0.51 -11.89
C LEU A 26 -4.29 -0.88 -12.41
N ARG A 27 -5.07 0.13 -12.83
CA ARG A 27 -6.43 -0.08 -13.34
C ARG A 27 -6.43 -0.90 -14.62
N ASP A 28 -5.52 -0.61 -15.55
CA ASP A 28 -5.43 -1.35 -16.81
C ASP A 28 -4.97 -2.79 -16.58
N ALA A 29 -4.03 -3.00 -15.66
CA ALA A 29 -3.59 -4.34 -15.27
C ALA A 29 -4.72 -5.16 -14.67
N PHE A 30 -5.52 -4.61 -13.76
CA PHE A 30 -6.68 -5.31 -13.19
C PHE A 30 -7.71 -5.71 -14.26
N ASN A 31 -7.90 -4.90 -15.30
CA ASN A 31 -8.83 -5.21 -16.39
C ASN A 31 -8.29 -6.24 -17.40
N ALA A 32 -6.97 -6.39 -17.49
CA ALA A 32 -6.32 -7.33 -18.40
C ALA A 32 -5.96 -8.67 -17.73
N LEU A 33 -5.99 -8.74 -16.40
CA LEU A 33 -5.64 -9.93 -15.63
C LEU A 33 -6.81 -10.91 -15.53
N ARG A 34 -6.52 -12.20 -15.64
CA ARG A 34 -7.50 -13.27 -15.37
C ARG A 34 -7.88 -13.26 -13.89
N LEU A 35 -9.14 -13.57 -13.58
CA LEU A 35 -9.55 -13.80 -12.19
C LEU A 35 -8.74 -14.95 -11.56
N GLY A 36 -8.17 -14.70 -10.37
CA GLY A 36 -7.23 -15.60 -9.71
C GLY A 36 -5.80 -15.50 -10.22
N GLY A 37 -5.54 -14.62 -11.20
CA GLY A 37 -4.22 -14.33 -11.73
C GLY A 37 -3.32 -13.58 -10.75
N LEU A 38 -2.07 -13.40 -11.16
CA LEU A 38 -1.01 -12.81 -10.37
C LEU A 38 -0.62 -11.43 -10.92
N LEU A 39 -0.48 -10.46 -10.02
CA LEU A 39 0.01 -9.13 -10.33
C LEU A 39 1.30 -8.90 -9.57
N TYR A 40 2.40 -8.68 -10.29
CA TYR A 40 3.69 -8.36 -9.70
C TYR A 40 3.96 -6.88 -9.89
N LEU A 41 4.15 -6.14 -8.81
CA LEU A 41 4.32 -4.69 -8.83
C LEU A 41 5.72 -4.29 -8.41
N THR A 42 6.30 -3.33 -9.13
CA THR A 42 7.50 -2.59 -8.72
C THR A 42 7.16 -1.15 -8.33
N SER A 43 7.84 -0.65 -7.31
CA SER A 43 8.10 0.79 -7.12
C SER A 43 9.58 0.99 -6.86
N THR A 44 10.17 2.06 -7.38
CA THR A 44 11.56 2.44 -7.08
C THR A 44 11.65 3.75 -6.30
N ASP A 45 10.54 4.23 -5.73
CA ASP A 45 10.49 5.51 -5.01
C ASP A 45 10.83 5.35 -3.52
N GLY A 46 12.12 5.23 -3.25
CA GLY A 46 12.69 5.27 -1.90
C GLY A 46 12.44 6.57 -1.13
N TYR A 47 12.20 7.68 -1.84
CA TYR A 47 12.09 9.00 -1.22
C TYR A 47 10.68 9.24 -0.66
N SER A 48 9.65 8.79 -1.39
CA SER A 48 8.27 8.78 -0.90
C SER A 48 8.06 7.77 0.21
N SER A 49 8.61 6.56 0.10
CA SER A 49 8.53 5.53 1.15
C SER A 49 9.24 5.95 2.45
N GLY A 50 10.33 6.71 2.36
CA GLY A 50 10.99 7.36 3.50
C GLY A 50 10.23 8.57 4.08
N GLY A 51 9.10 8.96 3.48
CA GLY A 51 8.27 10.08 3.95
C GLY A 51 8.80 11.48 3.62
N HIS A 52 9.74 11.60 2.69
CA HIS A 52 10.31 12.89 2.28
C HIS A 52 9.50 13.59 1.18
N ARG A 53 8.59 12.87 0.50
CA ARG A 53 7.65 13.40 -0.51
C ARG A 53 6.21 12.96 -0.22
N PRO A 54 5.61 13.39 0.89
CA PRO A 54 4.29 12.91 1.34
C PRO A 54 3.16 13.19 0.35
N TYR A 55 3.22 14.29 -0.39
CA TYR A 55 2.22 14.61 -1.42
C TYR A 55 2.38 13.74 -2.68
N ASN A 56 3.59 13.28 -2.97
CA ASN A 56 3.84 12.34 -4.08
C ASN A 56 3.30 10.95 -3.73
N SER A 57 3.58 10.45 -2.52
CA SER A 57 2.98 9.19 -2.04
C SER A 57 1.45 9.27 -1.98
N LEU A 58 0.90 10.42 -1.59
CA LEU A 58 -0.54 10.65 -1.58
C LEU A 58 -1.13 10.62 -2.98
N ALA A 59 -0.50 11.29 -3.96
CA ALA A 59 -0.99 11.29 -5.33
C ALA A 59 -0.89 9.89 -5.98
N ALA A 60 0.24 9.20 -5.80
CA ALA A 60 0.49 7.89 -6.39
C ALA A 60 -0.32 6.76 -5.73
N TYR A 61 -0.27 6.68 -4.41
CA TYR A 61 -0.76 5.54 -3.65
C TYR A 61 -1.86 5.90 -2.66
N GLY A 62 -2.36 7.14 -2.66
CA GLY A 62 -3.37 7.63 -1.70
C GLY A 62 -2.97 7.45 -0.24
N ALA A 63 -1.67 7.37 0.02
CA ALA A 63 -1.10 7.23 1.35
C ALA A 63 -0.23 8.44 1.66
N PHE A 64 -0.52 9.14 2.77
CA PHE A 64 0.32 10.22 3.24
C PHE A 64 1.42 9.63 4.14
N ILE A 65 2.66 9.60 3.64
CA ILE A 65 3.78 8.97 4.36
C ILE A 65 4.63 10.01 5.06
N ARG A 66 4.82 9.83 6.36
CA ARG A 66 5.69 10.63 7.22
C ARG A 66 7.00 9.86 7.49
N PRO A 67 8.11 10.54 7.76
CA PRO A 67 9.37 9.88 8.09
C PRO A 67 9.25 8.95 9.30
N MET A 68 9.66 7.70 9.13
CA MET A 68 9.67 6.66 10.17
C MET A 68 10.92 5.79 10.06
N PRO A 69 11.39 5.14 11.15
CA PRO A 69 12.60 4.32 11.14
C PRO A 69 12.54 3.10 10.21
N PHE A 70 11.32 2.63 9.90
CA PHE A 70 11.04 1.42 9.11
C PHE A 70 10.49 1.77 7.71
N GLY A 71 11.06 2.78 7.06
CA GLY A 71 10.65 3.26 5.72
C GLY A 71 10.59 2.17 4.64
N ASN A 72 11.46 1.16 4.72
CA ASN A 72 11.48 0.03 3.78
C ASN A 72 10.19 -0.79 3.87
N GLU A 73 9.71 -1.07 5.08
CA GLU A 73 8.46 -1.79 5.29
C GLU A 73 7.25 -0.91 4.93
N ILE A 74 7.30 0.38 5.31
CA ILE A 74 6.27 1.37 4.95
C ILE A 74 6.09 1.46 3.44
N GLY A 75 7.17 1.44 2.66
CA GLY A 75 7.11 1.43 1.20
C GLY A 75 6.35 0.22 0.64
N LEU A 76 6.60 -0.99 1.16
CA LEU A 76 5.87 -2.19 0.75
C LEU A 76 4.39 -2.11 1.11
N ARG A 77 4.08 -1.68 2.35
CA ARG A 77 2.71 -1.52 2.83
C ARG A 77 1.93 -0.46 2.05
N MET A 78 2.59 0.63 1.69
CA MET A 78 2.05 1.70 0.84
C MET A 78 1.72 1.16 -0.56
N LEU A 79 2.64 0.43 -1.18
CA LEU A 79 2.45 -0.14 -2.51
C LEU A 79 1.28 -1.14 -2.54
N ILE A 80 1.21 -2.04 -1.55
CA ILE A 80 0.07 -2.95 -1.37
C ILE A 80 -1.21 -2.14 -1.14
N GLY A 81 -1.16 -1.12 -0.28
CA GLY A 81 -2.32 -0.28 0.03
C GLY A 81 -2.89 0.43 -1.19
N GLY A 82 -2.04 0.96 -2.06
CA GLY A 82 -2.43 1.53 -3.35
C GLY A 82 -3.16 0.50 -4.23
N ALA A 83 -2.59 -0.70 -4.37
CA ALA A 83 -3.22 -1.79 -5.13
C ALA A 83 -4.56 -2.25 -4.53
N VAL A 84 -4.66 -2.32 -3.20
CA VAL A 84 -5.91 -2.64 -2.48
C VAL A 84 -6.98 -1.60 -2.78
N ARG A 85 -6.65 -0.30 -2.73
CA ARG A 85 -7.61 0.77 -3.06
C ARG A 85 -8.10 0.64 -4.51
N GLU A 86 -7.18 0.54 -5.47
CA GLU A 86 -7.53 0.47 -6.89
C GLU A 86 -8.35 -0.78 -7.21
N ALA A 87 -8.01 -1.94 -6.62
CA ALA A 87 -8.79 -3.16 -6.73
C ALA A 87 -10.22 -2.99 -6.20
N ALA A 88 -10.37 -2.34 -5.04
CA ALA A 88 -11.66 -2.08 -4.40
C ALA A 88 -12.63 -1.34 -5.33
N LEU A 89 -12.14 -0.30 -6.02
CA LEU A 89 -12.91 0.51 -6.96
C LEU A 89 -13.47 -0.30 -8.12
N LEU A 90 -12.81 -1.41 -8.48
CA LEU A 90 -13.20 -2.30 -9.57
C LEU A 90 -13.98 -3.53 -9.09
N GLY A 91 -14.25 -3.66 -7.78
CA GLY A 91 -14.95 -4.82 -7.20
C GLY A 91 -14.06 -6.07 -7.08
N TYR A 92 -12.75 -5.87 -6.97
CA TYR A 92 -11.76 -6.90 -6.69
C TYR A 92 -11.21 -6.76 -5.27
N HIS A 93 -10.62 -7.84 -4.78
CA HIS A 93 -9.72 -7.79 -3.63
C HIS A 93 -8.40 -8.43 -4.00
N VAL A 94 -7.31 -7.96 -3.38
CA VAL A 94 -5.97 -8.48 -3.59
C VAL A 94 -5.42 -9.06 -2.32
N THR A 95 -4.69 -10.16 -2.44
CA THR A 95 -3.98 -10.80 -1.32
C THR A 95 -2.49 -10.80 -1.61
N PRO A 96 -1.65 -10.20 -0.75
CA PRO A 96 -0.20 -10.33 -0.87
C PRO A 96 0.22 -11.79 -0.72
N LEU A 97 1.05 -12.27 -1.64
CA LEU A 97 1.67 -13.60 -1.55
C LEU A 97 3.12 -13.50 -1.07
N PHE A 98 3.80 -12.41 -1.44
CA PHE A 98 5.17 -12.14 -1.05
C PHE A 98 5.51 -10.67 -1.35
N SER A 99 6.44 -10.11 -0.58
CA SER A 99 6.99 -8.78 -0.82
C SER A 99 8.48 -8.73 -0.50
N TYR A 100 9.20 -7.87 -1.21
CA TYR A 100 10.65 -7.80 -1.17
C TYR A 100 11.14 -6.36 -1.35
N TYR A 101 12.14 -5.98 -0.56
CA TYR A 101 12.86 -4.72 -0.70
C TYR A 101 14.33 -4.97 -1.04
N SER A 102 14.85 -4.26 -2.05
CA SER A 102 16.26 -4.26 -2.43
C SER A 102 16.89 -2.88 -2.24
N TYR A 103 18.03 -2.81 -1.53
CA TYR A 103 18.67 -1.55 -1.14
C TYR A 103 19.46 -0.87 -2.27
N HIS A 104 19.90 -1.60 -3.30
CA HIS A 104 20.78 -1.07 -4.34
C HIS A 104 20.12 -0.07 -5.31
N GLY A 105 18.80 0.13 -5.22
CA GLY A 105 18.06 1.03 -6.10
C GLY A 105 16.65 1.32 -5.58
N PRO A 106 16.52 1.61 -4.27
CA PRO A 106 15.39 1.24 -3.39
C PRO A 106 14.20 0.64 -4.14
N VAL A 107 14.25 -0.67 -4.38
CA VAL A 107 13.25 -1.39 -5.18
C VAL A 107 12.28 -2.11 -4.26
N PHE A 108 11.00 -1.81 -4.38
CA PHE A 108 9.89 -2.41 -3.66
C PHE A 108 9.13 -3.32 -4.62
N ARG A 109 9.11 -4.62 -4.34
CA ARG A 109 8.46 -5.64 -5.17
C ARG A 109 7.35 -6.31 -4.38
N VAL A 110 6.17 -6.44 -4.96
CA VAL A 110 5.01 -7.06 -4.29
C VAL A 110 4.27 -7.96 -5.27
N LEU A 111 4.19 -9.26 -4.95
CA LEU A 111 3.39 -10.22 -5.68
C LEU A 111 2.00 -10.33 -5.03
N LEU A 112 0.98 -10.05 -5.80
CA LEU A 112 -0.42 -10.06 -5.37
C LEU A 112 -1.19 -11.14 -6.15
N ARG A 113 -2.13 -11.79 -5.48
CA ARG A 113 -3.19 -12.55 -6.15
C ARG A 113 -4.47 -11.73 -6.18
N VAL A 114 -5.11 -11.66 -7.35
CA VAL A 114 -6.32 -10.88 -7.57
C VAL A 114 -7.54 -11.79 -7.62
N HIS A 115 -8.53 -11.49 -6.80
CA HIS A 115 -9.76 -12.26 -6.70
C HIS A 115 -10.98 -11.37 -6.89
N ARG A 116 -12.07 -11.97 -7.37
CA ARG A 116 -13.37 -11.31 -7.43
C ARG A 116 -13.95 -11.22 -6.03
N GLY A 117 -14.47 -10.06 -5.66
CA GLY A 117 -15.11 -9.87 -4.36
C GLY A 117 -14.88 -8.45 -3.85
N LYS A 118 -15.80 -8.01 -3.00
CA LYS A 118 -15.63 -6.74 -2.28
C LYS A 118 -14.51 -6.88 -1.25
N LEU A 119 -13.94 -5.75 -0.82
CA LEU A 119 -12.99 -5.75 0.29
C LEU A 119 -13.60 -6.49 1.49
N HIS A 120 -13.02 -7.63 1.82
CA HIS A 120 -13.41 -8.41 2.98
C HIS A 120 -12.58 -7.89 4.16
N GLU A 121 -13.28 -7.39 5.18
CA GLU A 121 -12.75 -6.96 6.47
C GLU A 121 -11.66 -5.86 6.42
N ASP A 122 -12.10 -4.64 6.72
CA ASP A 122 -11.35 -3.37 6.85
C ASP A 122 -10.23 -3.38 7.92
N ARG A 123 -9.86 -4.56 8.45
CA ARG A 123 -8.85 -4.72 9.50
C ARG A 123 -7.43 -4.56 8.98
N ASN A 124 -7.20 -4.93 7.73
CA ASN A 124 -5.86 -4.93 7.12
C ASN A 124 -5.55 -3.66 6.32
N TYR A 125 -6.40 -2.63 6.38
CA TYR A 125 -6.19 -1.36 5.69
C TYR A 125 -6.40 -0.20 6.64
N GLY A 126 -5.34 0.53 6.95
CA GLY A 126 -5.38 1.56 7.98
C GLY A 126 -4.06 2.28 8.12
N PHE A 127 -3.74 2.74 9.32
CA PHE A 127 -2.65 3.68 9.57
C PHE A 127 -1.59 3.07 10.47
N VAL A 128 -0.37 3.58 10.35
CA VAL A 128 0.73 3.28 11.26
C VAL A 128 1.14 4.57 11.94
N THR A 129 1.29 4.51 13.26
CA THR A 129 1.79 5.63 14.06
C THR A 129 3.20 5.36 14.54
N PHE A 130 3.95 6.43 14.76
CA PHE A 130 5.27 6.37 15.38
C PHE A 130 5.48 7.61 16.25
N CYS A 131 5.96 7.41 17.48
CA CYS A 131 6.32 8.51 18.36
C CYS A 131 7.83 8.76 18.32
N HIS A 132 8.23 9.95 17.86
CA HIS A 132 9.64 10.33 17.82
C HIS A 132 10.28 10.53 19.20
N LEU A 133 9.49 10.60 20.28
CA LEU A 133 10.00 10.77 21.64
C LEU A 133 10.39 9.44 22.30
N CYS A 134 9.51 8.44 22.28
CA CYS A 134 9.74 7.16 22.97
C CYS A 134 9.96 5.97 22.02
N GLY A 135 9.79 6.17 20.71
CA GLY A 135 9.92 5.11 19.71
C GLY A 135 8.72 4.16 19.61
N HIS A 136 7.64 4.38 20.35
CA HIS A 136 6.43 3.55 20.28
C HIS A 136 5.77 3.67 18.90
N SER A 137 5.45 2.53 18.30
CA SER A 137 4.64 2.42 17.08
C SER A 137 3.50 1.44 17.27
N HIS A 138 2.37 1.72 16.62
CA HIS A 138 1.24 0.80 16.54
C HIS A 138 0.43 1.05 15.28
N THR A 139 -0.39 0.07 14.92
CA THR A 139 -1.37 0.19 13.84
C THR A 139 -2.66 0.81 14.37
N VAL A 140 -3.30 1.65 13.58
CA VAL A 140 -4.57 2.33 13.92
C VAL A 140 -5.59 2.03 12.84
N ARG A 141 -6.77 1.59 13.25
CA ARG A 141 -7.90 1.35 12.35
C ARG A 141 -8.70 2.63 12.11
N TRP A 142 -9.54 2.63 11.07
CA TRP A 142 -10.35 3.80 10.71
C TRP A 142 -11.26 4.29 11.85
N ASP A 143 -11.89 3.37 12.59
CA ASP A 143 -12.74 3.64 13.76
C ASP A 143 -11.96 4.16 14.98
N GLU A 144 -10.63 4.02 14.98
CA GLU A 144 -9.73 4.41 16.08
C GLU A 144 -8.95 5.70 15.78
N LEU A 145 -9.07 6.27 14.59
CA LEU A 145 -8.36 7.48 14.17
C LEU A 145 -8.54 8.66 15.14
N GLY A 146 -9.76 8.85 15.67
CA GLY A 146 -10.03 9.92 16.64
C GLY A 146 -9.46 9.65 18.04
N LEU A 147 -8.98 8.44 18.31
CA LEU A 147 -8.49 7.97 19.60
C LEU A 147 -6.95 7.83 19.65
N MET A 148 -6.27 8.22 18.57
CA MET A 148 -4.81 8.14 18.47
C MET A 148 -4.13 8.89 19.61
N GLY A 149 -3.02 8.33 20.09
CA GLY A 149 -2.17 8.93 21.12
C GLY A 149 -0.95 8.07 21.41
N CYS A 150 0.09 8.67 22.02
CA CYS A 150 1.22 7.91 22.55
C CYS A 150 1.02 7.67 24.05
N PRO A 151 1.23 6.43 24.56
CA PRO A 151 1.23 6.16 26.01
C PRO A 151 2.28 6.96 26.80
N CYS A 152 3.32 7.45 26.10
CA CYS A 152 4.42 8.21 26.65
C CYS A 152 4.13 9.70 26.89
N SER A 153 3.01 10.20 26.39
CA SER A 153 2.62 11.61 26.49
C SER A 153 1.34 11.66 27.30
N ASP A 154 1.29 12.50 28.35
CA ASP A 154 0.08 12.72 29.16
C ASP A 154 -1.11 13.28 28.34
N THR A 155 -0.88 13.65 27.08
CA THR A 155 -1.89 14.11 26.14
C THR A 155 -2.06 13.15 24.96
N LYS A 156 -3.31 12.88 24.59
CA LYS A 156 -3.69 12.08 23.40
C LYS A 156 -3.21 12.71 22.07
N ALA A 157 -2.85 13.99 22.05
CA ALA A 157 -2.28 14.66 20.87
C ALA A 157 -0.89 15.20 21.19
N SER A 158 0.14 14.36 21.00
CA SER A 158 1.53 14.81 21.07
C SER A 158 2.01 15.24 19.68
N SER A 159 2.69 16.38 19.59
CA SER A 159 3.38 16.82 18.37
C SER A 159 4.46 15.84 17.90
N SER A 160 4.92 14.94 18.80
CA SER A 160 5.89 13.90 18.50
C SER A 160 5.28 12.66 17.84
N LEU A 161 3.95 12.49 17.88
CA LEU A 161 3.27 11.37 17.23
C LEU A 161 3.05 11.71 15.76
N VAL A 162 3.63 10.91 14.87
CA VAL A 162 3.35 10.97 13.44
C VAL A 162 2.46 9.80 13.03
N VAL A 163 1.65 10.04 12.01
CA VAL A 163 0.70 9.08 11.46
C VAL A 163 0.97 8.96 9.97
N SER A 164 0.99 7.75 9.44
CA SER A 164 1.06 7.50 8.00
C SER A 164 0.02 6.50 7.54
N GLY A 165 -0.39 6.65 6.29
CA GLY A 165 -1.39 5.79 5.66
C GLY A 165 -2.44 6.59 4.88
N PRO A 166 -3.56 5.96 4.53
CA PRO A 166 -3.84 4.55 4.76
C PRO A 166 -2.92 3.62 3.95
N MET A 167 -2.65 2.43 4.47
CA MET A 167 -1.78 1.43 3.86
C MET A 167 -2.16 0.01 4.34
N TRP A 168 -1.49 -1.01 3.80
CA TRP A 168 -1.70 -2.39 4.21
C TRP A 168 -1.11 -2.70 5.60
N LEU A 169 -1.95 -3.20 6.50
CA LEU A 169 -1.61 -3.61 7.86
C LEU A 169 -1.46 -5.13 8.02
N GLY A 170 -1.97 -5.90 7.07
CA GLY A 170 -1.93 -7.36 7.11
C GLY A 170 -0.55 -7.97 6.84
N PRO A 171 -0.49 -9.29 6.64
CA PRO A 171 0.74 -10.02 6.31
C PRO A 171 1.39 -9.55 5.02
N LEU A 172 2.72 -9.59 4.98
CA LEU A 172 3.55 -9.24 3.83
C LEU A 172 3.96 -10.47 2.98
N HIS A 173 3.62 -11.67 3.47
CA HIS A 173 3.81 -13.00 2.88
C HIS A 173 2.87 -14.00 3.58
#